data_AF-F8H479-F1
#
_entry.id   AF-F8H479-F1
#
_cell.length_a   1.000
_cell.length_b   1.000
_cell.length_c   1.000
_cell.angle_alpha   90.00
_cell.angle_beta   90.00
_cell.angle_gamma   90.00
#
_symmetry.space_group_name_H-M   'P 1'
#
loop_
_entity.id
_entity.type
_entity.pdbx_description
1 polymer ?
#
loop_
_entity_poly.entity_id
_entity_poly.type
_entity_poly.pdbx_seq_one_letter_code
_entity_poly.pdbx_strand_id
1 'polypeptide(L)'
;MHVGFDALDTVAHVLTCFEVLDQSLIKVVQPEDVPNPVWLTSASASPNQQKFADALLAEHPFVLIPSAVTRHSWNLLVSRELAEGRYRMISQERFGLDTRLVKV
;
A
#
# COMPACT_ATOMS: atom_id res chain seq x y z
N MET A 1 1.20 -3.18 11.67
CA MET A 1 1.80 -1.83 11.85
C MET A 1 3.30 -1.98 11.72
N HIS A 2 3.90 -1.42 10.67
CA HIS A 2 5.35 -1.53 10.42
C HIS A 2 6.18 -0.67 11.39
N VAL A 3 5.58 0.39 11.94
CA VAL A 3 6.13 1.24 12.99
C VAL A 3 5.10 1.23 14.12
N GLY A 4 5.51 1.02 15.37
CA GLY A 4 4.59 0.94 16.51
C GLY A 4 3.79 2.23 16.73
N PHE A 5 2.74 2.17 17.56
CA PHE A 5 1.91 3.35 17.89
C PHE A 5 2.74 4.51 18.46
N ASP A 6 3.74 4.22 19.30
CA ASP A 6 4.64 5.24 19.85
C ASP A 6 5.39 6.03 18.76
N ALA A 7 5.79 5.37 17.67
CA ALA A 7 6.48 6.03 16.56
C ALA A 7 5.52 6.84 15.68
N LEU A 8 4.24 6.46 15.61
CA LEU A 8 3.20 7.25 14.96
C LEU A 8 2.79 8.48 15.78
N ASP A 9 2.94 8.44 17.09
CA ASP A 9 2.61 9.55 17.99
C ASP A 9 3.75 10.59 18.08
N THR A 10 5.00 10.12 18.08
CA THR A 10 6.17 10.98 18.34
C THR A 10 6.79 11.60 17.09
N VAL A 11 6.64 10.97 15.92
CA VAL A 11 7.18 11.48 14.65
C VAL A 11 6.06 12.16 13.87
N ALA A 12 6.33 13.34 13.30
CA ALA A 12 5.35 14.04 12.48
C ALA A 12 5.08 13.25 11.18
N HIS A 13 3.89 12.68 11.07
CA HIS A 13 3.40 12.01 9.86
C HIS A 13 2.38 12.88 9.13
N VAL A 14 2.21 12.65 7.83
CA VAL A 14 1.24 13.35 6.98
C VAL A 14 0.28 12.33 6.39
N LEU A 15 -1.02 12.55 6.60
CA LEU A 15 -2.06 11.82 5.90
C LEU A 15 -2.24 12.45 4.53
N THR A 16 -2.01 11.68 3.47
CA THR A 16 -2.15 12.14 2.09
C THR A 16 -3.35 11.44 1.44
N CYS A 17 -4.29 12.22 0.95
CA CYS A 17 -5.36 11.74 0.09
C CYS A 17 -5.05 12.15 -1.36
N PHE A 18 -5.12 11.18 -2.27
CA PHE A 18 -4.99 11.43 -3.69
C PHE A 18 -6.02 10.62 -4.46
N GLU A 19 -6.32 11.07 -5.67
CA GLU A 19 -7.22 10.45 -6.61
C GLU A 19 -6.43 9.94 -7.80
N VAL A 20 -6.65 8.68 -8.20
CA VAL A 20 -6.19 8.15 -9.48
C VAL A 20 -7.15 8.66 -10.56
N LEU A 21 -6.63 9.39 -11.54
CA LEU A 21 -7.45 10.13 -12.51
C LEU A 21 -8.21 9.22 -13.48
N ASP A 22 -7.61 8.07 -13.81
CA ASP A 22 -8.22 7.04 -14.65
C ASP A 22 -8.09 5.69 -13.96
N GLN A 23 -9.22 5.16 -13.51
CA GLN A 23 -9.28 3.91 -12.76
C GLN A 23 -8.93 2.69 -13.62
N SER A 24 -9.00 2.79 -14.95
CA SER A 24 -8.60 1.70 -15.85
C SER A 24 -7.09 1.40 -15.78
N LEU A 25 -6.31 2.34 -15.23
CA LEU A 25 -4.88 2.21 -15.01
C LEU A 25 -4.52 1.36 -13.78
N ILE A 26 -5.51 0.99 -12.96
CA ILE A 26 -5.31 0.20 -11.74
C ILE A 26 -5.33 -1.29 -12.10
N LYS A 27 -4.17 -1.93 -12.03
CA LYS A 27 -4.09 -3.40 -12.10
C LYS A 27 -4.51 -3.99 -10.76
N VAL A 28 -5.63 -4.71 -10.75
CA VAL A 28 -6.06 -5.49 -9.58
C VAL A 28 -5.43 -6.88 -9.65
N VAL A 29 -4.75 -7.29 -8.57
CA VAL A 29 -4.14 -8.62 -8.39
C VAL A 29 -5.03 -9.44 -7.47
N GLN A 30 -5.74 -10.44 -7.98
CA GLN A 30 -6.57 -11.28 -7.12
C GLN A 30 -5.69 -12.18 -6.22
N PRO A 31 -6.20 -12.64 -5.07
CA PRO A 31 -5.48 -13.59 -4.22
C PRO A 31 -4.96 -14.82 -4.98
N GLU A 32 -5.73 -15.33 -5.94
CA GLU A 32 -5.38 -16.44 -6.83
C GLU A 32 -4.29 -16.10 -7.87
N ASP A 33 -4.09 -14.83 -8.18
CA ASP A 33 -3.01 -14.37 -9.07
C ASP A 33 -1.65 -14.35 -8.36
N VAL A 34 -1.63 -14.49 -7.02
CA VAL A 34 -0.40 -14.50 -6.23
C VAL A 34 0.26 -15.88 -6.31
N PRO A 35 1.49 -16.00 -6.85
CA PRO A 35 2.11 -17.31 -7.12
C PRO A 35 2.28 -18.20 -5.89
N ASN A 36 2.44 -17.59 -4.72
CA ASN A 36 2.53 -18.30 -3.45
C ASN A 36 1.50 -17.72 -2.46
N PRO A 37 0.44 -18.45 -2.12
CA PRO A 37 -0.62 -17.95 -1.25
C PRO A 37 -0.13 -17.65 0.19
N VAL A 38 1.01 -18.22 0.61
CA VAL A 38 1.62 -17.91 1.92
C VAL A 38 2.05 -16.44 1.99
N TRP A 39 2.29 -15.79 0.85
CA TRP A 39 2.64 -14.37 0.81
C TRP A 39 1.54 -13.44 1.34
N LEU A 40 0.29 -13.91 1.38
CA LEU A 40 -0.85 -13.18 1.94
C LEU A 40 -1.01 -13.40 3.45
N THR A 41 -0.01 -13.98 4.11
CA THR A 41 0.09 -14.05 5.56
C THR A 41 1.14 -13.08 6.07
N SER A 42 0.96 -12.56 7.28
CA SER A 42 1.88 -11.59 7.87
C SER A 42 3.27 -12.23 8.07
N ALA A 43 4.20 -11.89 7.18
CA ALA A 43 5.59 -12.33 7.21
C ALA A 43 6.49 -11.23 6.63
N SER A 44 7.80 -11.36 6.88
CA SER A 44 8.79 -10.47 6.27
C SER A 44 8.79 -10.61 4.74
N ALA A 45 9.04 -9.50 4.05
CA ALA A 45 9.14 -9.50 2.59
C ALA A 45 10.26 -10.43 2.11
N SER A 46 9.96 -11.30 1.16
CA SER A 46 10.91 -12.20 0.51
C SER A 46 11.38 -11.65 -0.83
N PRO A 47 12.58 -12.03 -1.33
CA PRO A 47 13.06 -11.59 -2.65
C PRO A 47 12.10 -11.92 -3.80
N ASN A 48 11.35 -13.02 -3.70
CA ASN A 48 10.39 -13.41 -4.74
C ASN A 48 9.13 -12.54 -4.73
N GLN A 49 8.66 -12.10 -3.56
CA GLN A 49 7.58 -11.11 -3.46
C GLN A 49 7.99 -9.78 -4.09
N GLN A 50 9.23 -9.35 -3.83
CA GLN A 50 9.77 -8.12 -4.40
C GLN A 50 9.83 -8.21 -5.92
N LYS A 51 10.43 -9.27 -6.47
CA LYS A 51 10.47 -9.49 -7.94
C LYS A 51 9.08 -9.52 -8.58
N PHE A 52 8.10 -10.14 -7.92
CA PHE A 52 6.72 -10.16 -8.40
C PHE A 52 6.11 -8.75 -8.45
N ALA A 53 6.29 -7.97 -7.39
CA ALA A 53 5.82 -6.59 -7.35
C ALA A 53 6.55 -5.69 -8.36
N ASP A 54 7.87 -5.86 -8.52
CA ASP A 54 8.69 -5.10 -9.46
C ASP A 54 8.24 -5.34 -10.90
N ALA A 55 7.95 -6.58 -11.27
CA ALA A 55 7.43 -6.92 -12.60
C ALA A 55 6.09 -6.23 -12.87
N LEU A 56 5.18 -6.22 -11.88
CA LEU A 56 3.89 -5.54 -12.02
C LEU A 56 4.05 -4.00 -12.12
N LEU A 57 4.94 -3.41 -11.32
CA LEU A 57 5.19 -1.97 -11.30
C LEU A 57 6.01 -1.46 -12.51
N ALA A 58 6.66 -2.36 -13.23
CA ALA A 58 7.29 -2.07 -14.51
C ALA A 58 6.28 -1.90 -15.65
N GLU A 59 5.08 -2.48 -15.52
CA GLU A 59 4.05 -2.49 -16.56
C GLU A 59 2.83 -1.61 -16.20
N HIS A 60 2.55 -1.44 -14.90
CA HIS A 60 1.35 -0.77 -14.41
C HIS A 60 1.68 0.39 -13.45
N PRO A 61 1.08 1.58 -13.63
CA PRO A 61 1.30 2.72 -12.75
C PRO A 61 0.76 2.52 -11.34
N PHE A 62 -0.34 1.78 -11.23
CA PHE A 62 -1.05 1.51 -9.98
C PHE A 62 -1.37 0.03 -9.90
N VAL A 63 -1.00 -0.61 -8.79
CA VAL A 63 -1.27 -2.03 -8.55
C VAL A 63 -1.99 -2.17 -7.22
N LEU A 64 -3.23 -2.64 -7.25
CA LEU A 64 -3.99 -2.96 -6.06
C LEU A 64 -3.71 -4.43 -5.71
N ILE A 65 -3.15 -4.69 -4.52
CA ILE A 65 -2.75 -6.02 -4.05
C ILE A 65 -3.42 -6.37 -2.71
N PRO A 66 -3.80 -7.64 -2.45
CA PRO A 66 -4.43 -8.02 -1.19
C PRO A 66 -3.47 -7.79 -0.01
N SER A 67 -4.00 -7.31 1.10
CA SER A 67 -3.21 -7.05 2.30
C SER A 67 -2.84 -8.33 3.04
N ALA A 68 -1.55 -8.51 3.35
CA ALA A 68 -1.06 -9.60 4.18
C ALA A 68 -1.46 -9.48 5.67
N VAL A 69 -1.95 -8.30 6.09
CA VAL A 69 -2.35 -8.03 7.49
C VAL A 69 -3.83 -8.34 7.71
N THR A 70 -4.68 -8.01 6.74
CA THR A 70 -6.13 -8.25 6.83
C THR A 70 -6.67 -8.71 5.48
N ARG A 71 -7.30 -9.89 5.45
CA ARG A 71 -7.80 -10.52 4.21
C ARG A 71 -8.89 -9.73 3.48
N HIS A 72 -9.50 -8.75 4.15
CA HIS A 72 -10.57 -7.91 3.61
C HIS A 72 -10.12 -6.51 3.23
N SER A 73 -8.81 -6.26 3.17
CA SER A 73 -8.27 -4.98 2.70
C SER A 73 -7.23 -5.18 1.62
N TRP A 74 -6.97 -4.08 0.92
CA TRP A 74 -6.05 -4.01 -0.19
C TRP A 74 -5.06 -2.87 0.06
N ASN A 75 -3.82 -3.08 -0.38
CA ASN A 75 -2.81 -2.03 -0.42
C ASN A 75 -2.64 -1.58 -1.87
N LEU A 76 -2.41 -0.28 -2.06
CA LEU A 76 -2.13 0.28 -3.37
C LEU A 76 -0.62 0.51 -3.49
N LEU A 77 0.01 -0.15 -4.46
CA LEU A 77 1.38 0.11 -4.87
C LEU A 77 1.36 1.12 -6.01
N VAL A 78 2.29 2.07 -5.98
CA VAL A 78 2.36 3.17 -6.94
C VAL A 78 3.76 3.19 -7.56
N SER A 79 3.83 3.04 -8.88
CA SER A 79 5.08 3.16 -9.63
C SER A 79 5.44 4.63 -9.78
N ARG A 80 6.62 5.04 -9.30
CA ARG A 80 7.05 6.45 -9.33
C ARG A 80 7.07 7.02 -10.75
N GLU A 81 7.61 6.27 -11.70
CA GLU A 81 7.83 6.71 -13.07
C GLU A 81 6.52 6.67 -13.88
N LEU A 82 5.77 5.58 -13.75
CA LEU A 82 4.53 5.40 -14.53
C LEU A 82 3.35 6.16 -13.92
N ALA A 83 3.31 6.47 -12.62
CA ALA A 83 2.18 7.19 -12.04
C ALA A 83 2.24 8.71 -12.25
N GLU A 84 3.37 9.25 -12.69
CA GLU A 84 3.55 10.70 -12.85
C GLU A 84 2.48 11.31 -13.76
N GLY A 85 1.82 12.36 -13.28
CA GLY A 85 0.70 13.02 -13.98
C GLY A 85 -0.61 12.23 -14.06
N ARG A 86 -0.69 11.02 -13.50
CA ARG A 86 -1.86 10.13 -13.57
C ARG A 86 -2.66 10.07 -12.26
N TYR A 87 -2.27 10.87 -11.28
CA TYR A 87 -3.01 11.08 -10.04
C TYR A 87 -3.03 12.57 -9.68
N ARG A 88 -3.96 12.96 -8.82
CA ARG A 88 -4.06 14.32 -8.27
C ARG A 88 -4.13 14.24 -6.75
N MET A 89 -3.33 15.07 -6.08
CA MET A 89 -3.45 15.26 -4.63
C MET A 89 -4.79 15.95 -4.33
N ILE A 90 -5.56 15.37 -3.40
CA ILE A 90 -6.84 15.91 -2.94
C ILE A 90 -6.66 16.69 -1.65
N SER A 91 -5.93 16.13 -0.69
CA SER A 91 -5.62 16.78 0.58
C SER A 91 -4.35 16.23 1.21
N GLN A 92 -3.72 17.06 2.03
CA GLN A 92 -2.70 16.65 2.97
C GLN A 92 -2.96 17.31 4.31
N GLU A 93 -2.94 16.51 5.37
CA GLU A 93 -3.09 17.00 6.73
C GLU A 93 -2.11 16.31 7.67
N ARG A 94 -1.83 16.95 8.80
CA ARG A 94 -1.03 16.33 9.84
C ARG A 94 -1.76 15.09 10.33
N PHE A 95 -1.10 13.94 10.26
CA PHE A 95 -1.64 12.73 10.85
C PHE A 95 -1.61 12.88 12.38
N GLY A 96 -2.77 12.77 13.00
CA GLY A 96 -2.93 12.67 14.45
C GLY A 96 -3.39 11.26 14.78
N LEU A 97 -2.59 10.51 15.54
CA LEU A 97 -3.03 9.27 16.14
C LEU A 97 -3.93 9.60 17.34
N ASP A 98 -5.12 8.99 17.43
CA ASP A 98 -5.86 9.01 18.70
C ASP A 98 -5.09 8.14 19.71
N THR A 99 -4.45 8.78 20.68
CA THR A 99 -3.59 8.11 21.67
C THR A 99 -4.35 7.16 22.60
N ARG A 100 -5.69 7.13 22.55
CA ARG A 100 -6.50 6.09 23.22
C ARG A 100 -6.46 4.76 22.48
N LEU A 101 -5.97 4.72 21.23
CA LEU A 101 -5.62 3.48 20.52
C LEU A 101 -4.35 2.90 21.13
N VAL A 102 -4.50 2.27 22.29
CA VAL A 102 -3.43 1.50 22.94
C VAL A 102 -3.49 0.05 22.47
N LYS A 103 -2.32 -0.57 22.35
CA LYS A 103 -2.22 -2.01 22.16
C LYS A 103 -2.72 -2.67 23.45
N VAL A 104 -3.89 -3.32 23.41
CA VAL A 104 -4.36 -4.19 24.50
C VAL A 104 -3.54 -5.47 24.51
#